data_AF-A0A7S4RM47-F1
#
_entry.id   AF-A0A7S4RM47-F1
#
_cell.length_a   1.000
_cell.length_b   1.000
_cell.length_c   1.000
_cell.angle_alpha   90.00
_cell.angle_beta   90.00
_cell.angle_gamma   90.00
#
_symmetry.space_group_name_H-M   'P 1'
#
loop_
_entity.id
_entity.type
_entity.pdbx_description
1 polymer ?
#
loop_
_entity_poly.entity_id
_entity_poly.type
_entity_poly.pdbx_seq_one_letter_code
_entity_poly.pdbx_strand_id
1 'polypeptide(L)'
;IEGNGGGALGQLRRRCNLLESHIGARDEEIQSLRLSLRKSEQRLADAEEKKLKSTSHSQADACKVEVPIGEGSASEITKIRIKLAETERANRQLTRKVAESEKKVREVVQHREVAKAAKSKAERLEEEMKALRREREEGRVLETQWAEFRFEIEKSFGKEKTGEEKRISPTSMSQPPEIATVVRHFNKIKQKCLHLEEHSSSIQSQLESSQRRVAALENQMATQRKELDLWQSEKKEMEHRVTASDTELGKIRAQEKIWQREADSLRSLLSTYENVHESSSGGSEKKKRRVAPAESSTASRNEKEGDEDGPTSQGLRLSLDSARERVDILTQQNNTATEELESSRSEIEKLKAEHERVLEKFSKLRDALYKEREKAAEAEDRACQAETLAGKGSFNSETTRVLHLQENPMMAAVREKYEMEIRALKEAIEEMKAESSAKGSTSTKTPPSGKKDTISSLDAQKLHQRLKQSFKEQIAMFREGVYLLTGYKVDMFVDSDRPRYKVRSMFSEQEDDHLMFVWPKTKPGEDEGVTSLDMLDTELAQQLSKTSSSIQYITKFKSLPAFMSSVTLELFEKQTFMG
;
A
#
# COMPACT_ATOMS: atom_id res chain seq x y z
N ILE A 1 -38.14 -36.32 28.47
CA ILE A 1 -38.92 -36.39 29.73
C ILE A 1 -40.25 -35.71 29.46
N GLU A 2 -41.11 -36.39 28.71
CA GLU A 2 -42.44 -35.89 28.32
C GLU A 2 -43.42 -36.99 28.71
N GLY A 3 -44.28 -36.70 29.68
CA GLY A 3 -45.26 -37.67 30.16
C GLY A 3 -45.53 -37.54 31.65
N ASN A 4 -46.06 -36.40 32.10
CA ASN A 4 -46.85 -36.37 33.34
C ASN A 4 -47.72 -35.12 33.56
N GLY A 5 -47.69 -34.10 32.68
CA GLY A 5 -48.41 -32.84 32.89
C GLY A 5 -49.93 -32.87 32.67
N GLY A 6 -50.46 -33.90 31.98
CA GLY A 6 -51.89 -33.97 31.64
C GLY A 6 -52.81 -34.41 32.78
N GLY A 7 -52.30 -35.17 33.76
CA GLY A 7 -53.10 -35.72 34.85
C GLY A 7 -53.54 -34.67 35.87
N ALA A 8 -52.66 -33.72 36.21
CA ALA A 8 -52.93 -32.71 37.23
C ALA A 8 -53.99 -31.68 36.81
N LEU A 9 -53.93 -31.20 35.55
CA LEU A 9 -54.94 -30.29 35.00
C LEU A 9 -56.32 -30.94 34.87
N GLY A 10 -56.36 -32.22 34.48
CA GLY A 10 -57.62 -32.98 34.40
C GLY A 10 -58.26 -33.26 35.77
N GLN A 11 -57.45 -33.43 36.82
CA GLN A 11 -57.94 -33.56 38.20
C GLN A 11 -58.42 -32.21 38.76
N LEU A 12 -57.70 -31.12 38.48
CA LEU A 12 -58.09 -29.78 38.91
C LEU A 12 -59.42 -29.35 38.28
N ARG A 13 -59.61 -29.63 36.98
CA ARG A 13 -60.87 -29.33 36.27
C ARG A 13 -62.05 -30.12 36.82
N ARG A 14 -61.86 -31.41 37.13
CA ARG A 14 -62.91 -32.23 37.78
C ARG A 14 -63.28 -31.69 39.16
N ARG A 15 -62.29 -31.23 39.93
CA ARG A 15 -62.51 -30.66 41.26
C ARG A 15 -63.20 -29.30 41.20
N CYS A 16 -62.89 -28.45 40.20
CA CYS A 16 -63.63 -27.21 39.95
C CYS A 16 -65.10 -27.48 39.58
N ASN A 17 -65.36 -28.44 38.69
CA ASN A 17 -66.74 -28.79 38.30
C ASN A 17 -67.55 -29.34 39.49
N LEU A 18 -66.92 -30.12 40.38
CA LEU A 18 -67.54 -30.62 41.60
C LEU A 18 -67.88 -29.48 42.60
N LEU A 19 -66.99 -28.49 42.71
CA LEU A 19 -67.24 -27.30 43.53
C LEU A 19 -68.35 -26.42 42.95
N GLU A 20 -68.41 -26.25 41.63
CA GLU A 20 -69.50 -25.52 40.97
C GLU A 20 -70.85 -26.20 41.17
N SER A 21 -70.91 -27.53 41.06
CA SER A 21 -72.12 -28.31 41.36
C SER A 21 -72.55 -28.18 42.83
N HIS A 22 -71.60 -28.23 43.77
CA HIS A 22 -71.89 -28.01 45.18
C HIS A 22 -72.38 -26.60 45.48
N ILE A 23 -71.85 -25.58 44.82
CA ILE A 23 -72.32 -24.19 44.97
C ILE A 23 -73.75 -24.07 44.44
N GLY A 24 -74.05 -24.63 43.26
CA GLY A 24 -75.41 -24.64 42.71
C GLY A 24 -76.43 -25.30 43.64
N ALA A 25 -76.09 -26.47 44.19
CA ALA A 25 -76.96 -27.16 45.15
C ALA A 25 -77.19 -26.35 46.45
N ARG A 26 -76.19 -25.60 46.91
CA ARG A 26 -76.33 -24.71 48.07
C ARG A 26 -77.18 -23.48 47.76
N ASP A 27 -77.08 -22.94 46.54
CA ASP A 27 -77.94 -21.83 46.11
C ASP A 27 -79.41 -22.26 46.01
N GLU A 28 -79.69 -23.48 45.53
CA GLU A 28 -81.05 -24.06 45.55
C GLU A 28 -81.57 -24.28 46.98
N GLU A 29 -80.73 -24.77 47.90
CA GLU A 29 -81.05 -24.91 49.31
C GLU A 29 -81.40 -23.54 49.93
N ILE A 30 -80.60 -22.50 49.66
CA ILE A 30 -80.85 -21.13 50.13
C ILE A 30 -82.16 -20.57 49.56
N GLN A 31 -82.45 -20.80 48.27
CA GLN A 31 -83.72 -20.37 47.67
C GLN A 31 -84.92 -21.08 48.31
N SER A 32 -84.81 -22.38 48.59
CA SER A 32 -85.86 -23.14 49.28
C SER A 32 -86.10 -22.63 50.71
N LEU A 33 -85.04 -22.28 51.43
CA LEU A 33 -85.11 -21.71 52.78
C LEU A 33 -85.73 -20.31 52.76
N ARG A 34 -85.41 -19.47 51.77
CA ARG A 34 -86.04 -18.16 51.58
C ARG A 34 -87.54 -18.28 51.29
N LEU A 35 -87.94 -19.24 50.47
CA LEU A 35 -89.35 -19.54 50.21
C LEU A 35 -90.07 -20.04 51.47
N SER A 36 -89.41 -20.87 52.28
CA SER A 36 -89.95 -21.34 53.56
C SER A 36 -90.10 -20.20 54.56
N LEU A 37 -89.11 -19.31 54.65
CA LEU A 37 -89.16 -18.11 55.49
C LEU A 37 -90.32 -17.20 55.08
N ARG A 38 -90.46 -16.90 53.78
CA ARG A 38 -91.56 -16.10 53.25
C ARG A 38 -92.93 -16.71 53.54
N LYS A 39 -93.08 -18.03 53.43
CA LYS A 39 -94.29 -18.75 53.83
C LYS A 39 -94.55 -18.65 55.34
N SER A 40 -93.51 -18.67 56.17
CA SER A 40 -93.65 -18.53 57.63
C SER A 40 -94.02 -17.09 58.03
N GLU A 41 -93.47 -16.08 57.36
CA GLU A 41 -93.82 -14.67 57.54
C GLU A 41 -95.26 -14.42 57.10
N GLN A 42 -95.69 -15.00 55.98
CA GLN A 42 -97.07 -14.91 55.53
C GLN A 42 -98.04 -15.59 56.51
N ARG A 43 -97.68 -16.73 57.08
CA ARG A 43 -98.46 -17.38 58.16
C ARG A 43 -98.52 -16.54 59.44
N LEU A 44 -97.45 -15.83 59.78
CA LEU A 44 -97.44 -14.91 60.91
C LEU A 44 -98.34 -13.70 60.63
N ALA A 45 -98.27 -13.12 59.43
CA ALA A 45 -99.17 -12.04 59.00
C ALA A 45 -100.63 -12.49 59.00
N ASP A 46 -100.95 -13.69 58.50
CA ASP A 46 -102.30 -14.26 58.54
C ASP A 46 -102.76 -14.54 59.99
N ALA A 47 -101.84 -14.92 60.88
CA ALA A 47 -102.14 -15.15 62.30
C ALA A 47 -102.33 -13.82 63.06
N GLU A 48 -101.60 -12.77 62.70
CA GLU A 48 -101.79 -11.40 63.19
C GLU A 48 -103.11 -10.81 62.67
N GLU A 49 -103.46 -11.03 61.41
CA GLU A 49 -104.74 -10.62 60.84
C GLU A 49 -105.91 -11.39 61.48
N LYS A 50 -105.73 -12.69 61.76
CA LYS A 50 -106.71 -13.48 62.55
C LYS A 50 -106.80 -13.00 63.99
N LYS A 51 -105.69 -12.60 64.62
CA LYS A 51 -105.70 -11.94 65.94
C LYS A 51 -106.39 -10.59 65.90
N LEU A 52 -106.17 -9.78 64.87
CA LEU A 52 -106.85 -8.49 64.69
C LEU A 52 -108.35 -8.68 64.43
N LYS A 53 -108.74 -9.72 63.69
CA LYS A 53 -110.15 -10.12 63.48
C LYS A 53 -110.79 -10.72 64.74
N SER A 54 -110.04 -11.43 65.60
CA SER A 54 -110.56 -11.93 66.88
C SER A 54 -110.54 -10.87 68.00
N THR A 55 -109.70 -9.84 67.89
CA THR A 55 -109.65 -8.70 68.84
C THR A 55 -110.67 -7.61 68.47
N SER A 56 -111.08 -7.52 67.20
CA SER A 56 -112.16 -6.61 66.73
C SER A 56 -113.59 -7.17 66.90
N HIS A 57 -113.75 -8.36 67.49
CA HIS A 57 -115.07 -8.95 67.82
C HIS A 57 -115.33 -9.10 69.33
N SER A 58 -114.43 -8.62 70.19
CA SER A 58 -114.64 -8.51 71.65
C SER A 58 -113.95 -7.27 72.20
N GLN A 59 -114.40 -6.08 71.81
CA GLN A 59 -114.16 -4.86 72.59
C GLN A 59 -115.12 -3.73 72.22
N ALA A 60 -116.41 -3.97 72.45
CA ALA A 60 -117.42 -2.93 72.62
C ALA A 60 -118.59 -3.53 73.40
N ASP A 61 -118.40 -3.76 74.70
CA ASP A 61 -119.45 -3.49 75.69
C ASP A 61 -119.00 -3.79 77.12
N ALA A 62 -119.70 -3.16 78.05
CA ALA A 62 -119.69 -3.38 79.49
C ALA A 62 -118.57 -2.70 80.30
N CYS A 63 -118.78 -1.40 80.51
CA CYS A 63 -118.61 -0.84 81.84
C CYS A 63 -119.79 -1.32 82.71
N LYS A 64 -119.48 -1.88 83.89
CA LYS A 64 -120.37 -2.22 85.02
C LYS A 64 -121.47 -3.27 84.79
N VAL A 65 -121.20 -4.51 85.24
CA VAL A 65 -122.13 -5.30 86.05
C VAL A 65 -121.30 -6.13 87.05
N GLU A 66 -121.76 -6.15 88.30
CA GLU A 66 -121.17 -6.83 89.46
C GLU A 66 -121.33 -8.37 89.42
N VAL A 67 -120.75 -9.02 90.45
CA VAL A 67 -121.06 -10.37 91.00
C VAL A 67 -120.18 -11.52 90.43
N PRO A 68 -119.83 -12.57 91.21
CA PRO A 68 -119.00 -12.62 92.43
C PRO A 68 -117.84 -13.66 92.28
N ILE A 69 -117.13 -13.92 93.36
CA ILE A 69 -115.98 -14.83 93.53
C ILE A 69 -116.10 -16.19 92.82
N GLY A 70 -115.04 -16.61 92.11
CA GLY A 70 -114.85 -17.99 91.64
C GLY A 70 -113.37 -18.28 91.28
N GLU A 71 -112.76 -19.26 91.95
CA GLU A 71 -111.33 -19.63 91.94
C GLU A 71 -110.79 -20.18 90.59
N GLY A 72 -111.54 -20.08 89.49
CA GLY A 72 -111.16 -20.59 88.16
C GLY A 72 -110.29 -19.64 87.31
N SER A 73 -110.39 -18.32 87.52
CA SER A 73 -109.74 -17.29 86.67
C SER A 73 -108.23 -17.15 86.94
N ALA A 74 -107.76 -17.49 88.13
CA ALA A 74 -106.32 -17.51 88.45
C ALA A 74 -105.56 -18.60 87.68
N SER A 75 -106.22 -19.73 87.38
CA SER A 75 -105.64 -20.83 86.58
C SER A 75 -105.45 -20.44 85.10
N GLU A 76 -106.38 -19.65 84.54
CA GLU A 76 -106.26 -19.17 83.17
C GLU A 76 -105.21 -18.06 83.03
N ILE A 77 -105.13 -17.15 83.99
CA ILE A 77 -104.09 -16.11 84.02
C ILE A 77 -102.69 -16.72 84.15
N THR A 78 -102.53 -17.76 84.98
CA THR A 78 -101.26 -18.50 85.11
C THR A 78 -100.90 -19.26 83.83
N LYS A 79 -101.86 -19.92 83.17
CA LYS A 79 -101.66 -20.55 81.86
C LYS A 79 -101.24 -19.54 80.77
N ILE A 80 -101.85 -18.36 80.74
CA ILE A 80 -101.48 -17.29 79.78
C ILE A 80 -100.06 -16.78 80.04
N ARG A 81 -99.67 -16.58 81.31
CA ARG A 81 -98.30 -16.18 81.67
C ARG A 81 -97.25 -17.23 81.28
N ILE A 82 -97.54 -18.52 81.48
CA ILE A 82 -96.65 -19.61 81.07
C ILE A 82 -96.50 -19.62 79.55
N LYS A 83 -97.61 -19.53 78.80
CA LYS A 83 -97.57 -19.45 77.33
C LYS A 83 -96.79 -18.21 76.85
N LEU A 84 -96.96 -17.06 77.50
CA LEU A 84 -96.21 -15.84 77.16
C LEU A 84 -94.71 -16.06 77.40
N ALA A 85 -94.32 -16.60 78.55
CA ALA A 85 -92.92 -16.90 78.85
C ALA A 85 -92.32 -17.95 77.89
N GLU A 86 -93.10 -18.95 77.46
CA GLU A 86 -92.70 -19.91 76.44
C GLU A 86 -92.52 -19.25 75.07
N THR A 87 -93.43 -18.36 74.67
CA THR A 87 -93.29 -17.59 73.42
C THR A 87 -92.11 -16.62 73.47
N GLU A 88 -91.83 -15.99 74.61
CA GLU A 88 -90.66 -15.13 74.78
C GLU A 88 -89.36 -15.92 74.75
N ARG A 89 -89.31 -17.11 75.36
CA ARG A 89 -88.16 -18.01 75.24
C ARG A 89 -87.96 -18.48 73.80
N ALA A 90 -89.03 -18.86 73.11
CA ALA A 90 -88.98 -19.23 71.70
C ALA A 90 -88.49 -18.05 70.84
N ASN A 91 -88.95 -16.83 71.11
CA ASN A 91 -88.53 -15.63 70.39
C ASN A 91 -87.06 -15.30 70.66
N ARG A 92 -86.57 -15.42 71.90
CA ARG A 92 -85.14 -15.29 72.23
C ARG A 92 -84.29 -16.37 71.58
N GLN A 93 -84.81 -17.58 71.42
CA GLN A 93 -84.11 -18.64 70.67
C GLN A 93 -84.08 -18.35 69.18
N LEU A 94 -85.17 -17.83 68.60
CA LEU A 94 -85.23 -17.41 67.20
C LEU A 94 -84.28 -16.24 66.93
N THR A 95 -84.24 -15.21 67.77
CA THR A 95 -83.31 -14.09 67.60
C THR A 95 -81.84 -14.52 67.68
N ARG A 96 -81.50 -15.47 68.57
CA ARG A 96 -80.16 -16.08 68.58
C ARG A 96 -79.85 -16.84 67.29
N LYS A 97 -80.81 -17.63 66.78
CA LYS A 97 -80.65 -18.34 65.49
C LYS A 97 -80.52 -17.39 64.31
N VAL A 98 -81.24 -16.26 64.32
CA VAL A 98 -81.11 -15.20 63.31
C VAL A 98 -79.74 -14.54 63.39
N ALA A 99 -79.26 -14.18 64.59
CA ALA A 99 -77.92 -13.61 64.74
C ALA A 99 -76.80 -14.59 64.31
N GLU A 100 -76.95 -15.88 64.60
CA GLU A 100 -76.03 -16.93 64.13
C GLU A 100 -76.08 -17.10 62.61
N SER A 101 -77.26 -17.05 61.98
CA SER A 101 -77.38 -17.14 60.54
C SER A 101 -76.83 -15.88 59.85
N GLU A 102 -77.04 -14.69 60.40
CA GLU A 102 -76.45 -13.44 59.92
C GLU A 102 -74.92 -13.44 60.00
N LYS A 103 -74.34 -14.01 61.07
CA LYS A 103 -72.89 -14.18 61.17
C LYS A 103 -72.36 -15.10 60.07
N LYS A 104 -73.01 -16.25 59.86
CA LYS A 104 -72.66 -17.20 58.78
C LYS A 104 -72.79 -16.57 57.39
N VAL A 105 -73.83 -15.77 57.16
CA VAL A 105 -74.02 -15.03 55.89
C VAL A 105 -72.87 -14.04 55.68
N ARG A 106 -72.45 -13.30 56.71
CA ARG A 106 -71.29 -12.40 56.62
C ARG A 106 -69.99 -13.14 56.29
N GLU A 107 -69.73 -14.27 56.94
CA GLU A 107 -68.55 -15.11 56.66
C GLU A 107 -68.57 -15.63 55.20
N VAL A 108 -69.73 -16.11 54.71
CA VAL A 108 -69.88 -16.55 53.32
C VAL A 108 -69.68 -15.42 52.31
N VAL A 109 -70.15 -14.20 52.61
CA VAL A 109 -69.91 -13.02 51.77
C VAL A 109 -68.41 -12.68 51.71
N GLN A 110 -67.72 -12.68 52.86
CA GLN A 110 -66.27 -12.45 52.89
C GLN A 110 -65.50 -13.51 52.09
N HIS A 111 -65.84 -14.80 52.25
CA HIS A 111 -65.25 -15.86 51.45
C HIS A 111 -65.53 -15.70 49.95
N ARG A 112 -66.73 -15.23 49.57
CA ARG A 112 -67.08 -14.95 48.18
C ARG A 112 -66.26 -13.79 47.60
N GLU A 113 -66.00 -12.74 48.38
CA GLU A 113 -65.17 -11.60 47.95
C GLU A 113 -63.70 -12.02 47.78
N VAL A 114 -63.15 -12.77 48.74
CA VAL A 114 -61.78 -13.32 48.64
C VAL A 114 -61.67 -14.26 47.43
N ALA A 115 -62.67 -15.11 47.19
CA ALA A 115 -62.70 -16.00 46.02
C ALA A 115 -62.77 -15.21 44.69
N LYS A 116 -63.54 -14.12 44.63
CA LYS A 116 -63.58 -13.23 43.46
C LYS A 116 -62.22 -12.57 43.22
N ALA A 117 -61.58 -12.03 44.25
CA ALA A 117 -60.26 -11.41 44.13
C ALA A 117 -59.18 -12.43 43.69
N ALA A 118 -59.21 -13.64 44.24
CA ALA A 118 -58.32 -14.73 43.83
C ALA A 118 -58.56 -15.14 42.36
N LYS A 119 -59.82 -15.17 41.91
CA LYS A 119 -60.16 -15.45 40.51
C LYS A 119 -59.63 -14.39 39.56
N SER A 120 -59.83 -13.09 39.85
CA SER A 120 -59.28 -12.01 39.03
C SER A 120 -57.74 -12.01 39.00
N LYS A 121 -57.10 -12.36 40.12
CA LYS A 121 -55.64 -12.52 40.15
C LYS A 121 -55.17 -13.71 39.31
N ALA A 122 -55.90 -14.84 39.33
CA ALA A 122 -55.60 -16.00 38.50
C ALA A 122 -55.75 -15.67 37.00
N GLU A 123 -56.82 -14.97 36.62
CA GLU A 123 -57.04 -14.52 35.23
C GLU A 123 -55.91 -13.62 34.74
N ARG A 124 -55.46 -12.65 35.55
CA ARG A 124 -54.31 -11.80 35.21
C ARG A 124 -53.01 -12.60 35.04
N LEU A 125 -52.72 -13.53 35.94
CA LEU A 125 -51.54 -14.38 35.83
C LEU A 125 -51.61 -15.30 34.60
N GLU A 126 -52.79 -15.78 34.22
CA GLU A 126 -52.97 -16.54 32.99
C GLU A 126 -52.70 -15.69 31.73
N GLU A 127 -53.09 -14.42 31.73
CA GLU A 127 -52.77 -13.47 30.65
C GLU A 127 -51.27 -13.18 30.57
N GLU A 128 -50.61 -12.92 31.71
CA GLU A 128 -49.16 -12.72 31.78
C GLU A 128 -48.40 -13.97 31.30
N MET A 129 -48.84 -15.18 31.69
CA MET A 129 -48.27 -16.43 31.20
C MET A 129 -48.47 -16.64 29.70
N LYS A 130 -49.60 -16.20 29.13
CA LYS A 130 -49.83 -16.22 27.67
C LYS A 130 -48.92 -15.21 26.96
N ALA A 131 -48.73 -14.02 27.52
CA ALA A 131 -47.82 -13.01 26.96
C ALA A 131 -46.38 -13.50 26.93
N LEU A 132 -45.86 -14.01 28.05
CA LEU A 132 -44.51 -14.57 28.15
C LEU A 132 -44.30 -15.77 27.21
N ARG A 133 -45.33 -16.59 26.98
CA ARG A 133 -45.25 -17.68 26.00
C ARG A 133 -45.14 -17.18 24.56
N ARG A 134 -45.81 -16.07 24.20
CA ARG A 134 -45.68 -15.46 22.88
C ARG A 134 -44.28 -14.87 22.68
N GLU A 135 -43.81 -14.11 23.66
CA GLU A 135 -42.45 -13.52 23.62
C GLU A 135 -41.37 -14.60 23.51
N ARG A 136 -41.54 -15.73 24.22
CA ARG A 136 -40.63 -16.88 24.09
C ARG A 136 -40.66 -17.51 22.69
N GLU A 137 -41.84 -17.64 22.07
CA GLU A 137 -41.92 -18.18 20.70
C GLU A 137 -41.34 -17.20 19.68
N GLU A 138 -41.60 -15.91 19.81
CA GLU A 138 -40.97 -14.85 18.99
C GLU A 138 -39.44 -14.89 19.11
N GLY A 139 -38.91 -15.03 20.32
CA GLY A 139 -37.48 -15.22 20.57
C GLY A 139 -36.93 -16.49 19.92
N ARG A 140 -37.68 -17.61 20.00
CA ARG A 140 -37.28 -18.88 19.36
C ARG A 140 -37.23 -18.78 17.84
N VAL A 141 -38.19 -18.09 17.22
CA VAL A 141 -38.21 -17.82 15.78
C VAL A 141 -37.00 -16.96 15.39
N LEU A 142 -36.69 -15.92 16.16
CA LEU A 142 -35.51 -15.09 15.92
C LEU A 142 -34.20 -15.90 16.02
N GLU A 143 -34.07 -16.76 17.04
CA GLU A 143 -32.93 -17.66 17.19
C GLU A 143 -32.77 -18.61 16.01
N THR A 144 -33.88 -19.19 15.50
CA THR A 144 -33.84 -20.04 14.30
C THR A 144 -33.38 -19.27 13.06
N GLN A 145 -33.87 -18.04 12.86
CA GLN A 145 -33.43 -17.19 11.74
C GLN A 145 -31.93 -16.84 11.83
N TRP A 146 -31.42 -16.54 13.02
CA TRP A 146 -29.99 -16.31 13.23
C TRP A 146 -29.14 -17.57 13.08
N ALA A 147 -29.67 -18.76 13.40
CA ALA A 147 -28.99 -20.03 13.17
C ALA A 147 -28.91 -20.35 11.67
N GLU A 148 -30.01 -20.16 10.93
CA GLU A 148 -30.05 -20.31 9.47
C GLU A 148 -29.08 -19.34 8.77
N PHE A 149 -29.06 -18.07 9.20
CA PHE A 149 -28.13 -17.08 8.66
C PHE A 149 -26.67 -17.43 8.94
N ARG A 150 -26.35 -17.89 10.15
CA ARG A 150 -24.99 -18.37 10.50
C ARG A 150 -24.58 -19.56 9.63
N PHE A 151 -25.48 -20.51 9.41
CA PHE A 151 -25.24 -21.64 8.53
C PHE A 151 -25.02 -21.20 7.07
N GLU A 152 -25.75 -20.19 6.60
CA GLU A 152 -25.58 -19.64 5.26
C GLU A 152 -24.23 -18.91 5.08
N ILE A 153 -23.81 -18.15 6.10
CA ILE A 153 -22.45 -17.59 6.16
C ILE A 153 -21.41 -18.70 6.13
N GLU A 154 -21.51 -19.69 7.02
CA GLU A 154 -20.53 -20.77 7.12
C GLU A 154 -20.45 -21.59 5.82
N LYS A 155 -21.57 -21.81 5.13
CA LYS A 155 -21.59 -22.45 3.82
C LYS A 155 -20.95 -21.60 2.73
N SER A 156 -21.14 -20.28 2.76
CA SER A 156 -20.54 -19.37 1.79
C SER A 156 -19.01 -19.29 1.91
N PHE A 157 -18.47 -19.47 3.12
CA PHE A 157 -17.03 -19.53 3.38
C PHE A 157 -16.46 -20.96 3.29
N GLY A 158 -17.24 -21.97 3.67
CA GLY A 158 -16.78 -23.36 3.80
C GLY A 158 -16.68 -24.14 2.48
N LYS A 159 -17.05 -23.54 1.33
CA LYS A 159 -17.03 -24.20 0.01
C LYS A 159 -16.16 -23.51 -1.03
N GLU A 160 -15.07 -22.91 -0.61
CA GLU A 160 -14.05 -22.33 -1.50
C GLU A 160 -13.09 -23.37 -2.10
N LYS A 161 -13.59 -24.56 -2.44
CA LYS A 161 -12.83 -25.59 -3.19
C LYS A 161 -13.53 -26.17 -4.42
N THR A 162 -14.72 -25.70 -4.77
CA THR A 162 -15.38 -26.12 -6.01
C THR A 162 -16.09 -24.93 -6.60
N GLY A 163 -15.53 -24.43 -7.70
CA GLY A 163 -16.16 -23.41 -8.52
C GLY A 163 -17.47 -23.95 -9.10
N GLU A 164 -18.56 -23.63 -8.43
CA GLU A 164 -19.87 -23.56 -9.03
C GLU A 164 -20.58 -22.33 -8.48
N GLU A 165 -20.66 -21.31 -9.32
CA GLU A 165 -21.50 -20.14 -9.15
C GLU A 165 -22.97 -20.56 -9.05
N LYS A 166 -23.44 -20.84 -7.84
CA LYS A 166 -24.89 -20.75 -7.56
C LYS A 166 -25.20 -19.32 -7.16
N ARG A 167 -25.73 -18.57 -8.15
CA ARG A 167 -26.50 -17.34 -7.94
C ARG A 167 -27.46 -17.57 -6.77
N ILE A 168 -27.25 -16.82 -5.70
CA ILE A 168 -28.18 -16.76 -4.58
C ILE A 168 -29.42 -16.03 -5.12
N SER A 169 -30.48 -16.78 -5.40
CA SER A 169 -31.79 -16.24 -5.73
C SER A 169 -32.38 -15.54 -4.50
N PRO A 170 -32.96 -14.34 -4.66
CA PRO A 170 -33.53 -13.59 -3.54
C PRO A 170 -34.91 -14.17 -3.22
N THR A 171 -34.97 -15.20 -2.39
CA THR A 171 -36.26 -15.67 -1.87
C THR A 171 -36.68 -14.76 -0.72
N SER A 172 -37.59 -13.87 -1.08
CA SER A 172 -38.46 -13.05 -0.25
C SER A 172 -39.03 -13.79 0.96
N MET A 173 -38.84 -13.23 2.16
CA MET A 173 -39.90 -12.67 3.03
C MET A 173 -39.31 -12.38 4.42
N SER A 174 -39.31 -11.11 4.82
CA SER A 174 -39.01 -10.61 6.17
C SER A 174 -37.66 -11.00 6.79
N GLN A 175 -36.54 -10.66 6.13
CA GLN A 175 -35.26 -10.58 6.85
C GLN A 175 -35.24 -9.33 7.74
N PRO A 176 -34.96 -9.46 9.05
CA PRO A 176 -34.73 -8.34 9.95
C PRO A 176 -33.74 -7.32 9.36
N PRO A 177 -33.96 -6.01 9.58
CA PRO A 177 -33.14 -4.95 8.99
C PRO A 177 -31.65 -5.09 9.35
N GLU A 178 -31.32 -5.63 10.53
CA GLU A 178 -29.94 -5.92 10.94
C GLU A 178 -29.27 -6.91 9.98
N ILE A 179 -29.95 -8.00 9.60
CA ILE A 179 -29.42 -9.02 8.67
C ILE A 179 -29.21 -8.41 7.28
N ALA A 180 -30.15 -7.58 6.81
CA ALA A 180 -30.01 -6.91 5.52
C ALA A 180 -28.78 -5.98 5.47
N THR A 181 -28.47 -5.28 6.57
CA THR A 181 -27.26 -4.44 6.64
C THR A 181 -25.97 -5.26 6.63
N VAL A 182 -25.94 -6.40 7.35
CA VAL A 182 -24.79 -7.31 7.37
C VAL A 182 -24.57 -7.92 5.98
N VAL A 183 -25.63 -8.35 5.30
CA VAL A 183 -25.55 -8.90 3.93
C VAL A 183 -25.00 -7.85 2.95
N ARG A 184 -25.41 -6.59 3.04
CA ARG A 184 -24.85 -5.51 2.19
C ARG A 184 -23.35 -5.28 2.46
N HIS A 185 -22.95 -5.24 3.73
CA HIS A 185 -21.53 -5.10 4.09
C HIS A 185 -20.71 -6.30 3.63
N PHE A 186 -21.26 -7.50 3.82
CA PHE A 186 -20.65 -8.75 3.37
C PHE A 186 -20.45 -8.76 1.85
N ASN A 187 -21.48 -8.42 1.07
CA ASN A 187 -21.38 -8.32 -0.39
C ASN A 187 -20.36 -7.27 -0.82
N LYS A 188 -20.30 -6.12 -0.13
CA LYS A 188 -19.29 -5.08 -0.39
C LYS A 188 -17.87 -5.57 -0.10
N ILE A 189 -17.67 -6.33 0.99
CA ILE A 189 -16.37 -6.94 1.31
C ILE A 189 -16.02 -7.99 0.26
N LYS A 190 -16.96 -8.87 -0.12
CA LYS A 190 -16.77 -9.88 -1.16
C LYS A 190 -16.36 -9.26 -2.51
N GLN A 191 -17.04 -8.20 -2.93
CA GLN A 191 -16.68 -7.46 -4.15
C GLN A 191 -15.27 -6.86 -4.07
N LYS A 192 -14.88 -6.33 -2.90
CA LYS A 192 -13.51 -5.84 -2.69
C LYS A 192 -12.47 -6.97 -2.73
N CYS A 193 -12.75 -8.13 -2.13
CA CYS A 193 -11.84 -9.28 -2.18
C CYS A 193 -11.63 -9.74 -3.63
N LEU A 194 -12.71 -9.92 -4.40
CA LEU A 194 -12.62 -10.29 -5.81
C LEU A 194 -11.82 -9.27 -6.64
N HIS A 195 -12.07 -7.98 -6.42
CA HIS A 195 -11.33 -6.92 -7.11
C HIS A 195 -9.82 -6.92 -6.74
N LEU A 196 -9.50 -7.18 -5.47
CA LEU A 196 -8.11 -7.29 -5.03
C LEU A 196 -7.42 -8.55 -5.59
N GLU A 197 -8.15 -9.66 -5.73
CA GLU A 197 -7.65 -10.88 -6.37
C GLU A 197 -7.38 -10.67 -7.86
N GLU A 198 -8.30 -10.02 -8.59
CA GLU A 198 -8.11 -9.64 -9.99
C GLU A 198 -6.90 -8.71 -10.14
N HIS A 199 -6.79 -7.69 -9.29
CA HIS A 199 -5.66 -6.76 -9.30
C HIS A 199 -4.33 -7.47 -8.98
N SER A 200 -4.31 -8.39 -8.02
CA SER A 200 -3.15 -9.21 -7.69
C SER A 200 -2.73 -10.08 -8.88
N SER A 201 -3.68 -10.74 -9.54
CA SER A 201 -3.41 -11.55 -10.74
C SER A 201 -2.88 -10.71 -11.91
N SER A 202 -3.38 -9.48 -12.07
CA SER A 202 -2.91 -8.53 -13.08
C SER A 202 -1.47 -8.09 -12.81
N ILE A 203 -1.14 -7.72 -11.56
CA ILE A 203 0.22 -7.38 -11.16
C ILE A 203 1.16 -8.58 -11.36
N GLN A 204 0.72 -9.79 -11.01
CA GLN A 204 1.53 -10.98 -11.19
C GLN A 204 1.84 -11.23 -12.68
N SER A 205 0.86 -11.08 -13.56
CA SER A 205 1.07 -11.17 -15.02
C SER A 205 2.03 -10.10 -15.53
N GLN A 206 1.92 -8.86 -15.04
CA GLN A 206 2.84 -7.77 -15.39
C GLN A 206 4.26 -8.05 -14.89
N LEU A 207 4.41 -8.59 -13.68
CA LEU A 207 5.69 -9.00 -13.12
C LEU A 207 6.34 -10.10 -13.97
N GLU A 208 5.59 -11.14 -14.34
CA GLU A 208 6.08 -12.22 -15.20
C GLU A 208 6.50 -11.70 -16.58
N SER A 209 5.73 -10.79 -17.19
CA SER A 209 6.10 -10.19 -18.47
C SER A 209 7.40 -9.36 -18.37
N SER A 210 7.57 -8.63 -17.27
CA SER A 210 8.77 -7.85 -16.99
C SER A 210 9.98 -8.74 -16.74
N GLN A 211 9.82 -9.84 -16.00
CA GLN A 211 10.85 -10.84 -15.78
C GLN A 211 11.30 -11.49 -17.10
N ARG A 212 10.36 -11.83 -17.99
CA ARG A 212 10.71 -12.35 -19.34
C ARG A 212 11.50 -11.34 -20.15
N ARG A 213 11.15 -10.05 -20.07
CA ARG A 213 11.90 -8.98 -20.75
C ARG A 213 13.32 -8.81 -20.18
N VAL A 214 13.47 -8.87 -18.87
CA VAL A 214 14.79 -8.82 -18.20
C VAL A 214 15.66 -10.00 -18.65
N ALA A 215 15.13 -11.23 -18.61
CA ALA A 215 15.86 -12.42 -19.05
C ALA A 215 16.27 -12.33 -20.54
N ALA A 216 15.42 -11.77 -21.41
CA ALA A 216 15.77 -11.54 -22.81
C ALA A 216 16.92 -10.53 -22.98
N LEU A 217 16.91 -9.44 -22.21
CA LEU A 217 17.98 -8.44 -22.20
C LEU A 217 19.29 -9.00 -21.63
N GLU A 218 19.23 -9.79 -20.57
CA GLU A 218 20.40 -10.48 -20.01
C GLU A 218 21.04 -11.42 -21.03
N ASN A 219 20.24 -12.18 -21.77
CA ASN A 219 20.73 -13.03 -22.85
C ASN A 219 21.37 -12.21 -23.98
N GLN A 220 20.79 -11.08 -24.38
CA GLN A 220 21.39 -10.19 -25.39
C GLN A 220 22.70 -9.57 -24.89
N MET A 221 22.78 -9.16 -23.62
CA MET A 221 24.02 -8.67 -23.03
C MET A 221 25.08 -9.76 -22.98
N ALA A 222 24.70 -11.01 -22.71
CA ALA A 222 25.61 -12.15 -22.72
C ALA A 222 26.14 -12.45 -24.14
N THR A 223 25.30 -12.36 -25.18
CA THR A 223 25.75 -12.54 -26.57
C THR A 223 26.69 -11.40 -27.00
N GLN A 224 26.34 -10.15 -26.70
CA GLN A 224 27.18 -8.99 -27.01
C GLN A 224 28.55 -9.05 -26.29
N ARG A 225 28.59 -9.55 -25.05
CA ARG A 225 29.87 -9.78 -24.35
C ARG A 225 30.74 -10.79 -25.06
N LYS A 226 30.17 -11.92 -25.51
CA LYS A 226 30.92 -12.93 -26.29
C LYS A 226 31.46 -12.34 -27.60
N GLU A 227 30.66 -11.54 -28.30
CA GLU A 227 31.11 -10.85 -29.51
C GLU A 227 32.27 -9.89 -29.21
N LEU A 228 32.18 -9.09 -28.14
CA LEU A 228 33.27 -8.22 -27.71
C LEU A 228 34.55 -8.98 -27.39
N ASP A 229 34.45 -10.14 -26.72
CA ASP A 229 35.62 -10.98 -26.41
C ASP A 229 36.28 -11.55 -27.68
N LEU A 230 35.48 -11.91 -28.69
CA LEU A 230 35.98 -12.33 -30.01
C LEU A 230 36.70 -11.17 -30.71
N TRP A 231 36.06 -10.00 -30.82
CA TRP A 231 36.67 -8.81 -31.42
C TRP A 231 37.96 -8.38 -30.72
N GLN A 232 38.03 -8.51 -29.38
CA GLN A 232 39.25 -8.24 -28.63
C GLN A 232 40.37 -9.23 -28.95
N SER A 233 40.03 -10.50 -29.16
CA SER A 233 41.00 -11.55 -29.53
C SER A 233 41.53 -11.32 -30.95
N GLU A 234 40.65 -11.04 -31.90
CA GLU A 234 41.02 -10.68 -33.28
C GLU A 234 41.87 -9.41 -33.33
N LYS A 235 41.52 -8.39 -32.54
CA LYS A 235 42.32 -7.16 -32.44
C LYS A 235 43.75 -7.47 -31.98
N LYS A 236 43.92 -8.29 -30.94
CA LYS A 236 45.25 -8.70 -30.45
C LYS A 236 46.03 -9.46 -31.51
N GLU A 237 45.37 -10.37 -32.24
CA GLU A 237 46.00 -11.10 -33.34
C GLU A 237 46.47 -10.15 -34.45
N MET A 238 45.64 -9.17 -34.83
CA MET A 238 46.01 -8.16 -35.82
C MET A 238 47.17 -7.27 -35.34
N GLU A 239 47.18 -6.87 -34.07
CA GLU A 239 48.31 -6.16 -33.46
C GLU A 239 49.60 -6.99 -33.48
N HIS A 240 49.50 -8.30 -33.22
CA HIS A 240 50.63 -9.23 -33.35
C HIS A 240 51.12 -9.35 -34.81
N ARG A 241 50.22 -9.39 -35.79
CA ARG A 241 50.59 -9.43 -37.21
C ARG A 241 51.26 -8.14 -37.69
N VAL A 242 50.77 -6.98 -37.23
CA VAL A 242 51.38 -5.68 -37.54
C VAL A 242 52.76 -5.58 -36.93
N THR A 243 52.91 -5.90 -35.64
CA THR A 243 54.22 -5.88 -34.97
C THR A 243 55.22 -6.85 -35.61
N ALA A 244 54.79 -8.05 -36.01
CA ALA A 244 55.64 -8.97 -36.77
C ALA A 244 56.09 -8.36 -38.10
N SER A 245 55.17 -7.78 -38.87
CA SER A 245 55.49 -7.13 -40.15
C SER A 245 56.45 -5.95 -39.98
N ASP A 246 56.27 -5.14 -38.93
CA ASP A 246 57.16 -4.02 -38.59
C ASP A 246 58.58 -4.51 -38.26
N THR A 247 58.71 -5.64 -37.55
CA THR A 247 60.04 -6.21 -37.28
C THR A 247 60.74 -6.69 -38.56
N GLU A 248 60.01 -7.31 -39.49
CA GLU A 248 60.56 -7.72 -40.79
C GLU A 248 60.96 -6.50 -41.65
N LEU A 249 60.12 -5.46 -41.70
CA LEU A 249 60.46 -4.20 -42.36
C LEU A 249 61.70 -3.56 -41.72
N GLY A 250 61.85 -3.65 -40.41
CA GLY A 250 63.05 -3.21 -39.69
C GLY A 250 64.31 -3.96 -40.13
N LYS A 251 64.23 -5.29 -40.30
CA LYS A 251 65.34 -6.12 -40.79
C LYS A 251 65.71 -5.74 -42.23
N ILE A 252 64.72 -5.60 -43.12
CA ILE A 252 64.95 -5.23 -44.53
C ILE A 252 65.59 -3.83 -44.62
N ARG A 253 65.09 -2.84 -43.87
CA ARG A 253 65.70 -1.49 -43.82
C ARG A 253 67.13 -1.51 -43.28
N ALA A 254 67.43 -2.38 -42.33
CA ALA A 254 68.80 -2.56 -41.82
C ALA A 254 69.72 -3.16 -42.89
N GLN A 255 69.25 -4.18 -43.62
CA GLN A 255 69.96 -4.77 -44.75
C GLN A 255 70.19 -3.76 -45.87
N GLU A 256 69.18 -2.96 -46.22
CA GLU A 256 69.30 -1.90 -47.22
C GLU A 256 70.41 -0.91 -46.85
N LYS A 257 70.50 -0.49 -45.57
CA LYS A 257 71.59 0.38 -45.10
C LYS A 257 72.97 -0.27 -45.22
N ILE A 258 73.07 -1.59 -45.04
CA ILE A 258 74.34 -2.33 -45.23
C ILE A 258 74.70 -2.33 -46.72
N TRP A 259 73.77 -2.71 -47.59
CA TRP A 259 73.99 -2.71 -49.04
C TRP A 259 74.30 -1.32 -49.60
N GLN A 260 73.69 -0.27 -49.06
CA GLN A 260 74.03 1.12 -49.43
C GLN A 260 75.49 1.44 -49.08
N ARG A 261 75.94 1.10 -47.86
CA ARG A 261 77.34 1.30 -47.45
C ARG A 261 78.31 0.48 -48.30
N GLU A 262 77.99 -0.77 -48.58
CA GLU A 262 78.79 -1.64 -49.46
C GLU A 262 78.87 -1.06 -50.87
N ALA A 263 77.75 -0.61 -51.43
CA ALA A 263 77.69 0.00 -52.74
C ALA A 263 78.48 1.34 -52.79
N ASP A 264 78.40 2.17 -51.75
CA ASP A 264 79.19 3.41 -51.64
C ASP A 264 80.69 3.12 -51.51
N SER A 265 81.08 2.09 -50.76
CA SER A 265 82.47 1.62 -50.68
C SER A 265 82.99 1.17 -52.04
N LEU A 266 82.21 0.35 -52.77
CA LEU A 266 82.55 -0.08 -54.13
C LEU A 266 82.63 1.09 -55.11
N ARG A 267 81.69 2.04 -55.05
CA ARG A 267 81.74 3.29 -55.83
C ARG A 267 83.00 4.10 -55.53
N SER A 268 83.36 4.23 -54.25
CA SER A 268 84.59 4.92 -53.85
C SER A 268 85.83 4.21 -54.38
N LEU A 269 85.89 2.88 -54.32
CA LEU A 269 87.00 2.09 -54.85
C LEU A 269 87.12 2.28 -56.37
N LEU A 270 86.01 2.17 -57.11
CA LEU A 270 85.98 2.41 -58.55
C LEU A 270 86.47 3.83 -58.89
N SER A 271 86.05 4.85 -58.15
CA SER A 271 86.55 6.22 -58.31
C SER A 271 88.06 6.32 -58.07
N THR A 272 88.63 5.60 -57.08
CA THR A 272 90.09 5.57 -56.91
C THR A 272 90.81 4.94 -58.10
N TYR A 273 90.25 3.89 -58.70
CA TYR A 273 90.81 3.28 -59.91
C TYR A 273 90.69 4.18 -61.14
N GLU A 274 89.56 4.87 -61.33
CA GLU A 274 89.39 5.87 -62.39
C GLU A 274 90.40 7.01 -62.25
N ASN A 275 90.55 7.56 -61.05
CA ASN A 275 91.53 8.62 -60.78
C ASN A 275 92.98 8.16 -61.01
N VAL A 276 93.32 6.90 -60.70
CA VAL A 276 94.64 6.33 -61.00
C VAL A 276 94.82 6.11 -62.51
N HIS A 277 93.77 5.73 -63.23
CA HIS A 277 93.79 5.60 -64.67
C HIS A 277 93.92 6.96 -65.37
N GLU A 278 93.28 8.00 -64.84
CA GLU A 278 93.43 9.39 -65.29
C GLU A 278 94.82 9.95 -64.98
N SER A 279 95.36 9.64 -63.80
CA SER A 279 96.73 10.01 -63.38
C SER A 279 97.82 9.27 -64.16
N SER A 280 97.55 8.06 -64.64
CA SER A 280 98.43 7.27 -65.52
C SER A 280 98.31 7.70 -67.00
N SER A 281 97.21 8.35 -67.40
CA SER A 281 97.00 8.87 -68.76
C SER A 281 97.47 10.32 -68.95
N GLY A 282 98.23 10.87 -68.00
CA GLY A 282 98.94 12.15 -68.10
C GLY A 282 100.07 12.13 -69.13
N GLY A 283 99.72 11.94 -70.40
CA GLY A 283 100.68 11.85 -71.49
C GLY A 283 100.05 11.53 -72.85
N SER A 284 99.06 12.30 -73.32
CA SER A 284 98.98 12.81 -74.70
C SER A 284 97.59 13.35 -75.07
N GLU A 285 97.46 14.68 -75.07
CA GLU A 285 96.55 15.37 -75.97
C GLU A 285 96.97 15.09 -77.43
N LYS A 286 96.16 14.35 -78.20
CA LYS A 286 95.93 14.49 -79.67
C LYS A 286 95.27 13.22 -80.23
N LYS A 287 93.93 13.18 -80.32
CA LYS A 287 93.23 12.52 -81.44
C LYS A 287 91.75 12.92 -81.56
N LYS A 288 91.50 14.21 -81.81
CA LYS A 288 90.34 14.64 -82.61
C LYS A 288 90.79 14.72 -84.07
N ARG A 289 90.40 13.73 -84.90
CA ARG A 289 90.04 13.87 -86.33
C ARG A 289 90.07 12.51 -87.05
N ARG A 290 89.02 12.29 -87.87
CA ARG A 290 88.78 11.19 -88.83
C ARG A 290 88.24 9.92 -88.16
N VAL A 291 87.08 9.35 -88.49
CA VAL A 291 86.31 9.30 -89.75
C VAL A 291 84.82 9.08 -89.43
N ALA A 292 83.95 9.71 -90.22
CA ALA A 292 82.60 9.24 -90.56
C ALA A 292 82.47 9.38 -92.09
N PRO A 293 81.48 8.82 -92.80
CA PRO A 293 80.52 7.73 -92.50
C PRO A 293 80.55 6.61 -93.58
N ALA A 294 79.95 5.43 -93.33
CA ALA A 294 79.59 4.50 -94.42
C ALA A 294 78.44 3.58 -93.98
N GLU A 295 77.22 3.93 -94.40
CA GLU A 295 76.11 3.00 -94.51
C GLU A 295 75.99 2.50 -95.97
N SER A 296 75.42 1.31 -96.09
CA SER A 296 74.76 0.69 -97.25
C SER A 296 75.49 -0.39 -98.07
N SER A 297 74.73 -1.48 -98.20
CA SER A 297 74.79 -2.61 -99.16
C SER A 297 75.91 -3.65 -99.03
N THR A 298 75.58 -4.76 -98.35
CA THR A 298 75.48 -6.08 -99.00
C THR A 298 74.37 -6.91 -98.37
N ALA A 299 73.26 -7.03 -99.10
CA ALA A 299 72.29 -8.09 -98.93
C ALA A 299 72.77 -9.35 -99.66
N SER A 300 72.33 -10.51 -99.16
CA SER A 300 72.42 -11.87 -99.72
C SER A 300 73.80 -12.55 -99.68
N ARG A 301 73.93 -13.62 -98.90
CA ARG A 301 73.52 -14.98 -99.32
C ARG A 301 73.74 -15.99 -98.19
N ASN A 302 72.72 -16.81 -98.02
CA ASN A 302 72.45 -17.81 -97.01
C ASN A 302 73.53 -18.87 -96.73
N GLU A 303 73.41 -19.36 -95.49
CA GLU A 303 73.58 -20.74 -95.03
C GLU A 303 75.01 -21.29 -94.93
N LYS A 304 75.53 -21.25 -93.69
CA LYS A 304 75.84 -22.47 -92.94
C LYS A 304 75.87 -22.18 -91.43
N GLU A 305 75.09 -22.97 -90.72
CA GLU A 305 75.07 -23.14 -89.26
C GLU A 305 76.47 -23.42 -88.70
N GLY A 306 76.69 -22.96 -87.47
CA GLY A 306 77.88 -23.28 -86.69
C GLY A 306 78.08 -22.29 -85.55
N ASP A 307 77.31 -22.49 -84.47
CA ASP A 307 77.68 -22.22 -83.07
C ASP A 307 78.80 -21.20 -82.81
N GLU A 308 78.47 -19.91 -82.81
CA GLU A 308 79.20 -18.94 -81.97
C GLU A 308 78.20 -18.03 -81.26
N ASP A 309 77.45 -18.64 -80.32
CA ASP A 309 76.87 -17.91 -79.20
C ASP A 309 78.04 -17.37 -78.35
N GLY A 310 78.52 -16.15 -78.66
CA GLY A 310 79.47 -15.46 -77.79
C GLY A 310 78.86 -15.30 -76.38
N PRO A 311 79.65 -15.42 -75.30
CA PRO A 311 79.17 -15.44 -73.90
C PRO A 311 78.31 -14.22 -73.53
N THR A 312 78.51 -13.10 -74.22
CA THR A 312 77.71 -11.88 -74.08
C THR A 312 76.26 -12.03 -74.57
N SER A 313 76.02 -12.78 -75.65
CA SER A 313 74.68 -12.98 -76.21
C SER A 313 73.83 -13.92 -75.33
N GLN A 314 74.45 -14.95 -74.76
CA GLN A 314 73.81 -15.84 -73.78
C GLN A 314 73.55 -15.12 -72.45
N GLY A 315 74.48 -14.28 -71.97
CA GLY A 315 74.27 -13.47 -70.77
C GLY A 315 73.11 -12.49 -70.89
N LEU A 316 72.95 -11.86 -72.06
CA LEU A 316 71.82 -10.98 -72.34
C LEU A 316 70.49 -11.74 -72.44
N ARG A 317 70.47 -12.96 -73.03
CA ARG A 317 69.28 -13.83 -73.03
C ARG A 317 68.84 -14.21 -71.62
N LEU A 318 69.78 -14.65 -70.77
CA LEU A 318 69.50 -14.98 -69.37
C LEU A 318 68.99 -13.78 -68.56
N SER A 319 69.58 -12.59 -68.77
CA SER A 319 69.11 -11.37 -68.11
C SER A 319 67.70 -10.97 -68.57
N LEU A 320 67.38 -11.20 -69.85
CA LEU A 320 66.08 -10.87 -70.41
C LEU A 320 65.00 -11.86 -69.95
N ASP A 321 65.34 -13.15 -69.83
CA ASP A 321 64.44 -14.17 -69.29
C ASP A 321 64.22 -13.97 -67.78
N SER A 322 65.24 -13.60 -67.01
CA SER A 322 65.10 -13.21 -65.60
C SER A 322 64.25 -11.95 -65.43
N ALA A 323 64.39 -10.96 -66.32
CA ALA A 323 63.54 -9.78 -66.32
C ALA A 323 62.07 -10.11 -66.66
N ARG A 324 61.84 -11.04 -67.60
CA ARG A 324 60.50 -11.54 -67.93
C ARG A 324 59.86 -12.27 -66.75
N GLU A 325 60.59 -13.18 -66.10
CA GLU A 325 60.09 -13.89 -64.92
C GLU A 325 59.74 -12.92 -63.78
N ARG A 326 60.54 -11.87 -63.58
CA ARG A 326 60.24 -10.83 -62.59
C ARG A 326 58.99 -10.02 -62.95
N VAL A 327 58.77 -9.74 -64.23
CA VAL A 327 57.53 -9.10 -64.72
C VAL A 327 56.34 -10.02 -64.50
N ASP A 328 56.46 -11.32 -64.77
CA ASP A 328 55.39 -12.29 -64.53
C ASP A 328 55.05 -12.41 -63.04
N ILE A 329 56.04 -12.42 -62.15
CA ILE A 329 55.80 -12.42 -60.69
C ILE A 329 55.13 -11.11 -60.26
N LEU A 330 55.58 -9.96 -60.76
CA LEU A 330 54.98 -8.66 -60.44
C LEU A 330 53.55 -8.51 -60.99
N THR A 331 53.25 -9.11 -62.14
CA THR A 331 51.87 -9.12 -62.68
C THR A 331 50.97 -10.04 -61.85
N GLN A 332 51.46 -11.20 -61.41
CA GLN A 332 50.72 -12.06 -60.48
C GLN A 332 50.46 -11.35 -59.15
N GLN A 333 51.46 -10.68 -58.58
CA GLN A 333 51.30 -9.90 -57.33
C GLN A 333 50.32 -8.73 -57.48
N ASN A 334 50.34 -8.02 -58.61
CA ASN A 334 49.35 -6.98 -58.88
C ASN A 334 47.94 -7.57 -59.02
N ASN A 335 47.79 -8.71 -59.70
CA ASN A 335 46.49 -9.37 -59.83
C ASN A 335 45.94 -9.80 -58.46
N THR A 336 46.76 -10.43 -57.61
CA THR A 336 46.32 -10.80 -56.24
C THR A 336 45.98 -9.57 -55.41
N ALA A 337 46.77 -8.49 -55.49
CA ALA A 337 46.47 -7.24 -54.79
C ALA A 337 45.19 -6.57 -55.30
N THR A 338 44.88 -6.68 -56.60
CA THR A 338 43.61 -6.18 -57.15
C THR A 338 42.41 -6.99 -56.67
N GLU A 339 42.53 -8.32 -56.56
CA GLU A 339 41.49 -9.19 -56.01
C GLU A 339 41.25 -8.94 -54.51
N GLU A 340 42.31 -8.70 -53.73
CA GLU A 340 42.21 -8.30 -52.31
C GLU A 340 41.57 -6.92 -52.14
N LEU A 341 41.85 -5.97 -53.02
CA LEU A 341 41.21 -4.65 -53.03
C LEU A 341 39.72 -4.74 -53.40
N GLU A 342 39.37 -5.56 -54.39
CA GLU A 342 37.98 -5.76 -54.79
C GLU A 342 37.16 -6.47 -53.71
N SER A 343 37.71 -7.50 -53.08
CA SER A 343 37.06 -8.19 -51.95
C SER A 343 36.85 -7.26 -50.76
N SER A 344 37.87 -6.50 -50.35
CA SER A 344 37.77 -5.49 -49.30
C SER A 344 36.74 -4.40 -49.63
N ARG A 345 36.69 -3.95 -50.89
CA ARG A 345 35.69 -2.97 -51.35
C ARG A 345 34.27 -3.54 -51.29
N SER A 346 34.08 -4.81 -51.63
CA SER A 346 32.78 -5.49 -51.52
C SER A 346 32.30 -5.62 -50.07
N GLU A 347 33.23 -5.84 -49.13
CA GLU A 347 32.93 -5.95 -47.71
C GLU A 347 32.56 -4.59 -47.11
N ILE A 348 33.28 -3.53 -47.49
CA ILE A 348 32.94 -2.15 -47.14
C ILE A 348 31.54 -1.78 -47.63
N GLU A 349 31.15 -2.15 -48.85
CA GLU A 349 29.81 -1.88 -49.36
C GLU A 349 28.72 -2.66 -48.60
N LYS A 350 28.98 -3.92 -48.20
CA LYS A 350 28.06 -4.67 -47.34
C LYS A 350 27.89 -4.01 -45.97
N LEU A 351 28.99 -3.61 -45.33
CA LEU A 351 28.97 -2.92 -44.03
C LEU A 351 28.26 -1.58 -44.10
N LYS A 352 28.43 -0.81 -45.19
CA LYS A 352 27.67 0.43 -45.41
C LYS A 352 26.17 0.16 -45.53
N ALA A 353 25.77 -0.86 -46.28
CA ALA A 353 24.36 -1.22 -46.43
C ALA A 353 23.74 -1.68 -45.09
N GLU A 354 24.50 -2.40 -44.26
CA GLU A 354 24.08 -2.77 -42.91
C GLU A 354 23.97 -1.56 -41.99
N HIS A 355 24.95 -0.65 -42.02
CA HIS A 355 24.92 0.59 -41.26
C HIS A 355 23.70 1.46 -41.63
N GLU A 356 23.37 1.56 -42.92
CA GLU A 356 22.19 2.29 -43.39
C GLU A 356 20.88 1.64 -42.89
N ARG A 357 20.77 0.30 -42.93
CA ARG A 357 19.62 -0.43 -42.34
C ARG A 357 19.50 -0.20 -40.84
N VAL A 358 20.62 -0.15 -40.13
CA VAL A 358 20.65 0.11 -38.69
C VAL A 358 20.21 1.54 -38.38
N LEU A 359 20.69 2.53 -39.14
CA LEU A 359 20.23 3.92 -39.03
C LEU A 359 18.73 4.05 -39.27
N GLU A 360 18.19 3.36 -40.28
CA GLU A 360 16.75 3.38 -40.56
C GLU A 360 15.94 2.79 -39.40
N LYS A 361 16.40 1.68 -38.80
CA LYS A 361 15.78 1.08 -37.60
C LYS A 361 15.83 2.03 -36.41
N PHE A 362 16.96 2.69 -36.17
CA PHE A 362 17.10 3.68 -35.10
C PHE A 362 16.21 4.90 -35.33
N SER A 363 16.03 5.35 -36.58
CA SER A 363 15.10 6.44 -36.90
C SER A 363 13.66 6.02 -36.58
N LYS A 364 13.22 4.84 -37.02
CA LYS A 364 11.88 4.32 -36.73
C LYS A 364 11.63 4.17 -35.22
N LEU A 365 12.63 3.69 -34.48
CA LEU A 365 12.53 3.56 -33.03
C LEU A 365 12.45 4.93 -32.34
N ARG A 366 13.25 5.89 -32.80
CA ARG A 366 13.21 7.28 -32.31
C ARG A 366 11.83 7.90 -32.54
N ASP A 367 11.26 7.73 -33.72
CA ASP A 367 9.93 8.25 -34.05
C ASP A 367 8.83 7.58 -33.21
N ALA A 368 8.95 6.27 -32.95
CA ALA A 368 8.04 5.54 -32.07
C ALA A 368 8.13 6.05 -30.62
N LEU A 369 9.35 6.28 -30.11
CA LEU A 369 9.57 6.85 -28.78
C LEU A 369 9.03 8.29 -28.66
N TYR A 370 9.20 9.13 -29.68
CA TYR A 370 8.61 10.46 -29.70
C TYR A 370 7.08 10.42 -29.63
N LYS A 371 6.44 9.53 -30.40
CA LYS A 371 4.99 9.33 -30.35
C LYS A 371 4.51 8.76 -29.01
N GLU A 372 5.29 7.89 -28.38
CA GLU A 372 4.96 7.36 -27.05
C GLU A 372 5.07 8.45 -25.97
N ARG A 373 6.11 9.29 -26.05
CA ARG A 373 6.28 10.44 -25.16
C ARG A 373 5.15 11.47 -25.32
N GLU A 374 4.73 11.74 -26.55
CA GLU A 374 3.60 12.63 -26.84
C GLU A 374 2.30 12.09 -26.22
N LYS A 375 2.00 10.80 -26.41
CA LYS A 375 0.84 10.15 -25.77
C LYS A 375 0.91 10.15 -24.24
N ALA A 376 2.10 9.97 -23.68
CA ALA A 376 2.30 10.04 -22.23
C ALA A 376 2.01 11.46 -21.71
N ALA A 377 2.50 12.50 -22.39
CA ALA A 377 2.20 13.89 -22.05
C ALA A 377 0.69 14.19 -22.13
N GLU A 378 0.00 13.75 -23.19
CA GLU A 378 -1.46 13.90 -23.30
C GLU A 378 -2.22 13.18 -22.17
N ALA A 379 -1.72 12.03 -21.72
CA ALA A 379 -2.32 11.29 -20.62
C ALA A 379 -2.10 11.99 -19.27
N GLU A 380 -0.92 12.56 -19.04
CA GLU A 380 -0.62 13.39 -17.87
C GLU A 380 -1.49 14.64 -17.83
N ASP A 381 -1.65 15.34 -18.96
CA ASP A 381 -2.52 16.51 -19.06
C ASP A 381 -3.98 16.16 -18.73
N ARG A 382 -4.47 15.02 -19.24
CA ARG A 382 -5.82 14.52 -18.92
C ARG A 382 -5.95 14.19 -17.43
N ALA A 383 -4.94 13.59 -16.84
CA ALA A 383 -4.92 13.29 -15.41
C ALA A 383 -4.92 14.56 -14.56
N CYS A 384 -4.11 15.56 -14.92
CA CYS A 384 -4.07 16.86 -14.24
C CYS A 384 -5.42 17.59 -14.33
N GLN A 385 -6.08 17.55 -15.49
CA GLN A 385 -7.43 18.11 -15.65
C GLN A 385 -8.45 17.37 -14.79
N ALA A 386 -8.40 16.04 -14.74
CA ALA A 386 -9.28 15.24 -13.90
C ALA A 386 -9.05 15.49 -12.40
N GLU A 387 -7.80 15.61 -11.95
CA GLU A 387 -7.45 15.95 -10.57
C GLU A 387 -7.94 17.36 -10.21
N THR A 388 -7.76 18.32 -11.12
CA THR A 388 -8.26 19.69 -10.93
C THR A 388 -9.79 19.72 -10.79
N LEU A 389 -10.51 18.94 -11.59
CA LEU A 389 -11.97 18.83 -11.52
C LEU A 389 -12.43 18.09 -10.27
N ALA A 390 -11.72 17.05 -9.83
CA ALA A 390 -11.99 16.32 -8.59
C ALA A 390 -11.74 17.20 -7.35
N GLY A 391 -10.65 17.97 -7.33
CA GLY A 391 -10.30 18.89 -6.24
C GLY A 391 -11.25 20.08 -6.13
N LYS A 392 -11.84 20.53 -7.24
CA LYS A 392 -12.87 21.58 -7.24
C LYS A 392 -14.27 21.07 -6.88
N GLY A 393 -14.46 19.75 -6.80
CA GLY A 393 -15.76 19.11 -6.64
C GLY A 393 -16.58 19.22 -7.92
N SER A 394 -16.81 18.10 -8.60
CA SER A 394 -17.60 18.10 -9.83
C SER A 394 -19.07 18.42 -9.53
N PHE A 395 -19.56 19.53 -10.08
CA PHE A 395 -20.98 19.83 -10.17
C PHE A 395 -21.39 19.88 -11.64
N ASN A 396 -22.55 19.33 -11.96
CA ASN A 396 -23.10 19.39 -13.30
C ASN A 396 -23.92 20.67 -13.45
N SER A 397 -23.44 21.63 -14.27
CA SER A 397 -24.05 22.96 -14.41
C SER A 397 -25.46 22.94 -15.02
N GLU A 398 -25.79 21.87 -15.76
CA GLU A 398 -27.10 21.70 -16.41
C GLU A 398 -28.16 21.21 -15.43
N THR A 399 -27.78 20.42 -14.43
CA THR A 399 -28.72 19.83 -13.45
C THR A 399 -28.69 20.54 -12.10
N THR A 400 -27.62 21.28 -11.79
CA THR A 400 -27.37 21.77 -10.44
C THR A 400 -26.85 23.21 -10.45
N ARG A 401 -27.64 24.14 -9.89
CA ARG A 401 -27.18 25.52 -9.63
C ARG A 401 -26.40 25.58 -8.33
N VAL A 402 -25.19 26.12 -8.38
CA VAL A 402 -24.34 26.31 -7.20
C VAL A 402 -24.75 27.60 -6.49
N LEU A 403 -25.22 27.45 -5.25
CA LEU A 403 -25.61 28.56 -4.39
C LEU A 403 -24.41 28.94 -3.51
N HIS A 404 -23.72 30.01 -3.87
CA HIS A 404 -22.60 30.54 -3.09
C HIS A 404 -23.16 31.35 -1.91
N LEU A 405 -23.22 30.74 -0.74
CA LEU A 405 -23.60 31.42 0.49
C LEU A 405 -22.41 32.24 0.99
N GLN A 406 -22.61 33.55 1.21
CA GLN A 406 -21.60 34.46 1.76
C GLN A 406 -21.09 33.98 3.13
N GLU A 407 -21.97 33.37 3.92
CA GLU A 407 -21.63 32.62 5.12
C GLU A 407 -22.24 31.23 5.01
N ASN A 408 -21.38 30.22 4.83
CA ASN A 408 -21.82 28.84 4.78
C ASN A 408 -21.98 28.30 6.21
N PRO A 409 -23.21 27.98 6.66
CA PRO A 409 -23.47 27.54 8.03
C PRO A 409 -22.77 26.22 8.37
N MET A 410 -22.50 25.36 7.38
CA MET A 410 -21.67 24.17 7.56
C MET A 410 -20.21 24.53 7.84
N MET A 411 -19.66 25.51 7.13
CA MET A 411 -18.30 25.99 7.40
C MET A 411 -18.19 26.75 8.72
N ALA A 412 -19.26 27.44 9.14
CA ALA A 412 -19.32 28.09 10.45
C ALA A 412 -19.31 27.04 11.57
N ALA A 413 -20.15 26.00 11.49
CA ALA A 413 -20.17 24.91 12.47
C ALA A 413 -18.85 24.13 12.52
N VAL A 414 -18.21 23.92 11.37
CA VAL A 414 -16.88 23.27 11.30
C VAL A 414 -15.81 24.16 11.92
N ARG A 415 -15.82 25.47 11.63
CA ARG A 415 -14.89 26.44 12.26
C ARG A 415 -15.08 26.52 13.77
N GLU A 416 -16.32 26.59 14.25
CA GLU A 416 -16.65 26.60 15.68
C GLU A 416 -16.15 25.34 16.38
N LYS A 417 -16.31 24.17 15.74
CA LYS A 417 -15.77 22.90 16.26
C LYS A 417 -14.24 22.95 16.37
N TYR A 418 -13.54 23.44 15.34
CA TYR A 418 -12.09 23.58 15.39
C TYR A 418 -11.63 24.63 16.41
N GLU A 419 -12.36 25.72 16.57
CA GLU A 419 -12.06 26.74 17.57
C GLU A 419 -12.23 26.23 19.00
N MET A 420 -13.28 25.44 19.27
CA MET A 420 -13.46 24.75 20.54
C MET A 420 -12.34 23.74 20.81
N GLU A 421 -11.94 22.97 19.80
CA GLU A 421 -10.85 22.01 19.92
C GLU A 421 -9.51 22.69 20.17
N ILE A 422 -9.22 23.80 19.47
CA ILE A 422 -8.05 24.64 19.71
C ILE A 422 -8.09 25.23 21.12
N ARG A 423 -9.25 25.66 21.62
CA ARG A 423 -9.39 26.19 22.98
C ARG A 423 -9.14 25.11 24.04
N ALA A 424 -9.72 23.92 23.87
CA ALA A 424 -9.51 22.78 24.75
C ALA A 424 -8.04 22.32 24.75
N LEU A 425 -7.38 22.30 23.59
CA LEU A 425 -5.95 21.99 23.49
C LEU A 425 -5.07 23.07 24.14
N LYS A 426 -5.45 24.35 24.04
CA LYS A 426 -4.74 25.44 24.74
C LYS A 426 -4.89 25.35 26.25
N GLU A 427 -6.09 25.05 26.75
CA GLU A 427 -6.32 24.80 28.18
C GLU A 427 -5.53 23.59 28.68
N ALA A 428 -5.53 22.47 27.95
CA ALA A 428 -4.74 21.29 28.32
C ALA A 428 -3.22 21.54 28.29
N ILE A 429 -2.74 22.42 27.40
CA ILE A 429 -1.33 22.85 27.37
C ILE A 429 -1.01 23.77 28.54
N GLU A 430 -1.91 24.69 28.92
CA GLU A 430 -1.75 25.54 30.10
C GLU A 430 -1.79 24.72 31.40
N GLU A 431 -2.65 23.70 31.48
CA GLU A 431 -2.73 22.78 32.61
C GLU A 431 -1.46 21.93 32.72
N MET A 432 -0.97 21.35 31.60
CA MET A 432 0.33 20.67 31.57
C MET A 432 1.51 21.61 31.90
N LYS A 433 1.44 22.88 31.48
CA LYS A 433 2.48 23.88 31.81
C LYS A 433 2.44 24.24 33.29
N ALA A 434 1.27 24.42 33.89
CA ALA A 434 1.09 24.66 35.31
C ALA A 434 1.59 23.47 36.15
N GLU A 435 1.30 22.24 35.73
CA GLU A 435 1.82 21.02 36.34
C GLU A 435 3.34 20.87 36.18
N SER A 436 3.91 21.35 35.06
CA SER A 436 5.37 21.38 34.83
C SER A 436 6.09 22.47 35.62
N SER A 437 5.40 23.53 36.04
CA SER A 437 5.95 24.62 36.85
C SER A 437 5.99 24.31 38.35
N ALA A 438 5.22 23.31 38.81
CA ALA A 438 5.19 22.87 40.22
C ALA A 438 6.22 21.77 40.55
N LYS A 439 6.88 21.17 39.55
CA LYS A 439 7.96 20.20 39.73
C LYS A 439 9.17 20.63 38.91
N GLY A 440 10.09 21.33 39.58
CA GLY A 440 11.37 21.72 39.01
C GLY A 440 12.18 20.51 38.53
N SER A 441 12.84 20.70 37.39
CA SER A 441 14.00 19.95 36.90
C SER A 441 13.83 18.44 36.78
N THR A 442 13.64 17.95 35.55
CA THR A 442 14.63 17.13 34.81
C THR A 442 14.02 16.65 33.49
N SER A 443 14.85 16.65 32.46
CA SER A 443 14.61 16.26 31.07
C SER A 443 13.75 15.00 30.84
N THR A 444 12.73 15.18 30.00
CA THR A 444 12.29 14.30 28.90
C THR A 444 12.13 12.78 29.16
N LYS A 445 10.89 12.31 29.25
CA LYS A 445 10.17 11.47 28.25
C LYS A 445 8.98 10.75 28.93
N THR A 446 7.77 11.11 28.51
CA THR A 446 6.51 10.40 28.82
C THR A 446 6.22 9.32 27.77
N PRO A 447 5.44 8.28 28.16
CA PRO A 447 4.04 8.15 27.69
C PRO A 447 3.11 7.65 28.84
N PRO A 448 1.79 7.31 28.69
CA PRO A 448 0.96 7.19 27.47
C PRO A 448 -0.54 7.65 27.50
N SER A 449 -1.17 7.67 26.30
CA SER A 449 -2.59 7.36 25.95
C SER A 449 -3.70 8.43 26.13
N GLY A 450 -4.65 8.68 25.18
CA GLY A 450 -4.85 8.11 23.84
C GLY A 450 -6.09 8.60 23.03
N LYS A 451 -6.08 8.22 21.73
CA LYS A 451 -7.17 7.82 20.78
C LYS A 451 -8.19 8.87 20.33
N LYS A 452 -8.34 9.18 19.02
CA LYS A 452 -8.81 8.22 18.00
C LYS A 452 -8.39 8.45 16.52
N ASP A 453 -7.71 9.53 16.16
CA ASP A 453 -7.25 9.77 14.75
C ASP A 453 -5.72 9.67 14.56
N THR A 454 -5.00 9.24 15.60
CA THR A 454 -3.54 9.32 15.68
C THR A 454 -2.77 8.12 15.13
N ILE A 455 -3.42 7.05 14.66
CA ILE A 455 -2.67 5.85 14.20
C ILE A 455 -1.87 6.16 12.93
N SER A 456 -2.47 6.83 11.94
CA SER A 456 -1.75 7.24 10.72
C SER A 456 -0.72 8.34 10.99
N SER A 457 -1.02 9.29 11.88
CA SER A 457 -0.12 10.41 12.20
C SER A 457 1.08 9.99 13.07
N LEU A 458 0.89 9.06 14.02
CA LEU A 458 1.99 8.54 14.84
C LEU A 458 2.91 7.66 14.01
N ASP A 459 2.36 6.86 13.10
CA ASP A 459 3.17 6.06 12.19
C ASP A 459 3.90 6.95 11.18
N ALA A 460 3.28 8.01 10.65
CA ALA A 460 3.96 8.98 9.79
C ALA A 460 5.09 9.75 10.52
N GLN A 461 4.86 10.19 11.76
CA GLN A 461 5.90 10.87 12.55
C GLN A 461 7.04 9.93 12.94
N LYS A 462 6.73 8.68 13.35
CA LYS A 462 7.75 7.67 13.62
C LYS A 462 8.50 7.26 12.36
N LEU A 463 7.81 7.17 11.21
CA LEU A 463 8.42 6.92 9.91
C LEU A 463 9.34 8.06 9.51
N HIS A 464 8.91 9.32 9.64
CA HIS A 464 9.75 10.49 9.40
C HIS A 464 10.95 10.54 10.34
N GLN A 465 10.78 10.14 11.61
CA GLN A 465 11.88 10.07 12.56
C GLN A 465 12.88 8.96 12.20
N ARG A 466 12.40 7.76 11.85
CA ARG A 466 13.23 6.65 11.36
C ARG A 466 13.95 7.01 10.07
N LEU A 467 13.28 7.72 9.17
CA LEU A 467 13.84 8.18 7.90
C LEU A 467 14.93 9.24 8.13
N LYS A 468 14.69 10.22 9.02
CA LYS A 468 15.71 11.20 9.41
C LYS A 468 16.92 10.51 10.07
N GLN A 469 16.66 9.51 10.90
CA GLN A 469 17.72 8.73 11.54
C GLN A 469 18.52 7.93 10.52
N SER A 470 17.87 7.21 9.60
CA SER A 470 18.54 6.46 8.55
C SER A 470 19.34 7.36 7.62
N PHE A 471 18.82 8.54 7.25
CA PHE A 471 19.57 9.52 6.47
C PHE A 471 20.78 10.06 7.24
N LYS A 472 20.63 10.34 8.54
CA LYS A 472 21.75 10.80 9.38
C LYS A 472 22.84 9.73 9.47
N GLU A 473 22.46 8.47 9.65
CA GLU A 473 23.37 7.31 9.69
C GLU A 473 24.06 7.11 8.33
N GLN A 474 23.30 7.14 7.22
CA GLN A 474 23.86 7.02 5.87
C GLN A 474 24.83 8.16 5.54
N ILE A 475 24.49 9.40 5.86
CA ILE A 475 25.38 10.56 5.64
C ILE A 475 26.61 10.44 6.54
N ALA A 476 26.47 9.99 7.78
CA ALA A 476 27.62 9.77 8.66
C ALA A 476 28.57 8.70 8.10
N MET A 477 28.05 7.54 7.68
CA MET A 477 28.83 6.47 7.05
C MET A 477 29.49 6.94 5.75
N PHE A 478 28.78 7.71 4.92
CA PHE A 478 29.34 8.28 3.69
C PHE A 478 30.49 9.23 4.00
N ARG A 479 30.32 10.12 4.98
CA ARG A 479 31.36 11.08 5.40
C ARG A 479 32.58 10.38 5.99
N GLU A 480 32.37 9.31 6.76
CA GLU A 480 33.44 8.46 7.27
C GLU A 480 34.17 7.74 6.12
N GLY A 481 33.44 7.19 5.14
CA GLY A 481 34.02 6.61 3.94
C GLY A 481 34.86 7.61 3.15
N VAL A 482 34.35 8.82 2.92
CA VAL A 482 35.10 9.90 2.25
C VAL A 482 36.36 10.27 3.05
N TYR A 483 36.25 10.37 4.38
CA TYR A 483 37.40 10.66 5.24
C TYR A 483 38.49 9.59 5.13
N LEU A 484 38.12 8.30 5.17
CA LEU A 484 39.07 7.19 5.06
C LEU A 484 39.69 7.08 3.67
N LEU A 485 38.94 7.39 2.61
CA LEU A 485 39.41 7.27 1.22
C LEU A 485 40.29 8.45 0.80
N THR A 486 39.94 9.66 1.22
CA THR A 486 40.58 10.90 0.73
C THR A 486 41.47 11.58 1.77
N GLY A 487 41.35 11.19 3.04
CA GLY A 487 41.99 11.87 4.17
C GLY A 487 41.33 13.18 4.57
N TYR A 488 40.17 13.53 4.00
CA TYR A 488 39.49 14.81 4.26
C TYR A 488 38.18 14.64 5.02
N LYS A 489 38.06 15.37 6.14
CA LYS A 489 36.82 15.48 6.90
C LYS A 489 36.03 16.68 6.38
N VAL A 490 34.92 16.41 5.69
CA VAL A 490 34.04 17.43 5.10
C VAL A 490 32.79 17.62 5.96
N ASP A 491 32.57 18.82 6.49
CA ASP A 491 31.40 19.26 7.25
C ASP A 491 30.61 20.32 6.46
N MET A 492 29.28 20.23 6.44
CA MET A 492 28.41 21.17 5.72
C MET A 492 27.66 22.07 6.70
N PHE A 493 27.67 23.38 6.45
CA PHE A 493 26.95 24.41 7.21
C PHE A 493 25.94 25.12 6.30
N VAL A 494 24.69 25.23 6.78
CA VAL A 494 23.55 25.81 6.03
C VAL A 494 23.07 27.13 6.67
N ASP A 495 23.87 27.73 7.55
CA ASP A 495 23.48 28.92 8.34
C ASP A 495 23.43 30.24 7.52
N SER A 496 23.71 30.20 6.22
CA SER A 496 23.70 31.36 5.32
C SER A 496 22.99 31.02 4.02
N ASP A 497 22.64 32.06 3.24
CA ASP A 497 22.02 32.00 1.89
C ASP A 497 22.67 31.01 0.90
N ARG A 498 23.89 30.54 1.19
CA ARG A 498 24.60 29.51 0.41
C ARG A 498 25.23 28.44 1.32
N PRO A 499 25.21 27.16 0.92
CA PRO A 499 25.86 26.09 1.68
C PRO A 499 27.36 26.31 1.71
N ARG A 500 27.98 26.17 2.89
CA ARG A 500 29.43 26.23 3.08
C ARG A 500 29.95 24.87 3.52
N TYR A 501 31.13 24.51 3.03
CA TYR A 501 31.82 23.28 3.38
C TYR A 501 33.10 23.57 4.12
N LYS A 502 33.22 23.07 5.35
CA LYS A 502 34.47 23.04 6.11
C LYS A 502 35.18 21.75 5.82
N VAL A 503 36.40 21.83 5.31
CA VAL A 503 37.23 20.68 4.96
C VAL A 503 38.48 20.71 5.80
N ARG A 504 38.68 19.66 6.59
CA ARG A 504 39.87 19.46 7.43
C ARG A 504 40.64 18.26 6.93
N SER A 505 41.95 18.41 6.75
CA SER A 505 42.85 17.31 6.40
C SER A 505 43.15 16.45 7.63
N MET A 506 43.31 15.14 7.45
CA MET A 506 43.79 14.22 8.49
C MET A 506 45.23 14.53 8.94
N PHE A 507 46.00 15.19 8.07
CA PHE A 507 47.39 15.58 8.30
C PHE A 507 47.52 17.06 8.71
N SER A 508 46.48 17.63 9.33
CA SER A 508 46.53 19.01 9.84
C SER A 508 47.34 19.07 11.14
N GLU A 509 48.22 20.06 11.27
CA GLU A 509 49.07 20.25 12.45
C GLU A 509 48.32 20.95 13.60
N GLN A 510 47.37 21.86 13.27
CA GLN A 510 46.55 22.58 14.24
C GLN A 510 45.05 22.20 14.13
N GLU A 511 44.33 22.18 15.25
CA GLU A 511 42.89 21.84 15.26
C GLU A 511 42.02 22.86 14.48
N ASP A 512 42.54 24.08 14.33
CA ASP A 512 41.94 25.19 13.60
C ASP A 512 42.33 25.24 12.12
N ASP A 513 43.19 24.34 11.64
CA ASP A 513 43.55 24.27 10.23
C ASP A 513 42.41 23.66 9.41
N HIS A 514 41.71 24.52 8.67
CA HIS A 514 40.63 24.11 7.79
C HIS A 514 40.53 24.99 6.55
N LEU A 515 40.06 24.38 5.47
CA LEU A 515 39.66 25.07 4.25
C LEU A 515 38.15 25.23 4.24
N MET A 516 37.68 26.37 3.75
CA MET A 516 36.26 26.65 3.60
C MET A 516 35.92 26.83 2.13
N PHE A 517 34.90 26.11 1.64
CA PHE A 517 34.40 26.22 0.28
C PHE A 517 32.95 26.64 0.27
N VAL A 518 32.52 27.40 -0.74
CA VAL A 518 31.15 27.89 -0.90
C VAL A 518 30.69 27.65 -2.33
N TRP A 519 29.41 27.36 -2.51
CA TRP A 519 28.82 27.33 -3.85
C TRP A 519 28.90 28.71 -4.52
N PRO A 520 29.38 28.80 -5.78
CA PRO A 520 29.45 30.07 -6.49
C PRO A 520 28.05 30.66 -6.70
N LYS A 521 27.96 31.99 -6.83
CA LYS A 521 26.68 32.67 -7.10
C LYS A 521 26.30 32.45 -8.56
N THR A 522 25.35 31.57 -8.84
CA THR A 522 24.65 31.59 -10.14
C THR A 522 23.73 32.80 -10.18
N LYS A 523 23.95 33.69 -11.14
CA LYS A 523 22.97 34.72 -11.48
C LYS A 523 21.80 34.03 -12.21
N PRO A 524 20.54 34.41 -11.96
CA PRO A 524 19.42 33.83 -12.69
C PRO A 524 19.54 34.18 -14.18
N GLY A 525 19.80 33.17 -15.03
CA GLY A 525 19.91 33.32 -16.48
C GLY A 525 21.23 32.87 -17.12
N GLU A 526 22.21 32.42 -16.33
CA GLU A 526 23.49 31.89 -16.84
C GLU A 526 23.61 30.41 -16.41
N ASP A 527 22.89 29.52 -17.11
CA ASP A 527 22.98 28.07 -16.95
C ASP A 527 24.23 27.53 -17.68
N GLU A 528 25.41 27.99 -17.26
CA GLU A 528 26.64 27.25 -17.51
C GLU A 528 26.97 26.44 -16.25
N GLY A 529 26.96 25.11 -16.40
CA GLY A 529 27.09 24.15 -15.32
C GLY A 529 28.18 24.54 -14.32
N VAL A 530 27.75 24.81 -13.09
CA VAL A 530 28.65 25.09 -11.96
C VAL A 530 29.52 23.86 -11.73
N THR A 531 30.76 23.93 -12.22
CA THR A 531 31.72 22.81 -12.21
C THR A 531 32.75 22.91 -11.07
N SER A 532 32.75 24.00 -10.29
CA SER A 532 33.72 24.19 -9.21
C SER A 532 33.16 24.99 -8.02
N LEU A 533 33.66 24.71 -6.82
CA LEU A 533 33.35 25.43 -5.59
C LEU A 533 34.36 26.57 -5.39
N ASP A 534 33.90 27.71 -4.88
CA ASP A 534 34.77 28.85 -4.55
C ASP A 534 35.41 28.63 -3.17
N MET A 535 36.73 28.71 -3.09
CA MET A 535 37.47 28.66 -1.83
C MET A 535 37.43 30.02 -1.14
N LEU A 536 37.14 30.04 0.16
CA LEU A 536 37.23 31.24 1.00
C LEU A 536 38.63 31.40 1.56
N ASP A 537 39.00 32.64 1.84
CA ASP A 537 40.28 33.00 2.46
C ASP A 537 40.30 32.58 3.94
N THR A 538 40.69 31.33 4.20
CA THR A 538 41.05 30.85 5.54
C THR A 538 42.54 30.98 5.79
N GLU A 539 42.97 30.93 7.05
CA GLU A 539 44.39 31.05 7.43
C GLU A 539 45.27 29.99 6.75
N LEU A 540 44.80 28.74 6.70
CA LEU A 540 45.44 27.66 5.96
C LEU A 540 45.48 27.93 4.44
N ALA A 541 44.41 28.47 3.86
CA ALA A 541 44.38 28.85 2.44
C ALA A 541 45.42 29.96 2.14
N GLN A 542 45.59 30.91 3.05
CA GLN A 542 46.61 31.96 2.93
C GLN A 542 48.03 31.40 3.05
N GLN A 543 48.27 30.47 3.97
CA GLN A 543 49.57 29.81 4.11
C GLN A 543 49.92 28.97 2.88
N LEU A 544 48.97 28.19 2.36
CA LEU A 544 49.14 27.41 1.13
C LEU A 544 49.33 28.31 -0.10
N SER A 545 48.69 29.49 -0.13
CA SER A 545 48.91 30.46 -1.22
C SER A 545 50.32 31.08 -1.23
N LYS A 546 50.94 31.21 -0.04
CA LYS A 546 52.26 31.83 0.14
C LYS A 546 53.41 30.82 0.00
N THR A 547 53.21 29.59 0.48
CA THR A 547 54.26 28.58 0.62
C THR A 547 54.23 27.55 -0.51
N SER A 548 53.07 27.30 -1.13
CA SER A 548 52.83 26.09 -1.91
C SER A 548 52.46 26.40 -3.36
N SER A 549 53.06 25.67 -4.30
CA SER A 549 52.67 25.72 -5.73
C SER A 549 51.28 25.13 -6.00
N SER A 550 50.68 24.47 -5.00
CA SER A 550 49.39 23.80 -5.02
C SER A 550 48.25 24.72 -5.46
N ILE A 551 48.26 26.01 -5.08
CA ILE A 551 47.22 26.99 -5.49
C ILE A 551 47.12 27.19 -7.01
N GLN A 552 48.17 26.82 -7.76
CA GLN A 552 48.17 26.86 -9.23
C GLN A 552 47.14 25.91 -9.84
N TYR A 553 46.78 24.81 -9.16
CA TYR A 553 45.79 23.85 -9.65
C TYR A 553 44.36 24.41 -9.66
N ILE A 554 44.02 25.30 -8.71
CA ILE A 554 42.74 26.03 -8.71
C ILE A 554 42.81 27.17 -9.73
N THR A 555 43.87 27.97 -9.73
CA THR A 555 43.93 29.21 -10.52
C THR A 555 44.17 28.97 -12.02
N LYS A 556 45.05 28.03 -12.40
CA LYS A 556 45.38 27.75 -13.82
C LYS A 556 44.52 26.64 -14.43
N PHE A 557 44.29 25.57 -13.67
CA PHE A 557 43.66 24.35 -14.18
C PHE A 557 42.19 24.20 -13.75
N LYS A 558 41.67 25.10 -12.90
CA LYS A 558 40.30 25.08 -12.37
C LYS A 558 39.88 23.71 -11.80
N SER A 559 40.84 22.95 -11.27
CA SER A 559 40.63 21.59 -10.79
C SER A 559 40.78 21.52 -9.28
N LEU A 560 39.63 21.49 -8.60
CA LEU A 560 39.58 21.31 -7.16
C LEU A 560 40.14 19.95 -6.71
N PRO A 561 39.84 18.81 -7.37
CA PRO A 561 40.41 17.52 -6.97
C PRO A 561 41.94 17.49 -7.06
N ALA A 562 42.53 18.05 -8.13
CA ALA A 562 43.99 18.10 -8.28
C ALA A 562 44.65 18.95 -7.18
N PHE A 563 44.02 20.08 -6.83
CA PHE A 563 44.46 20.89 -5.70
C PHE A 563 44.43 20.12 -4.38
N MET A 564 43.31 19.48 -4.05
CA MET A 564 43.18 18.73 -2.80
C MET A 564 44.21 17.60 -2.72
N SER A 565 44.43 16.84 -3.79
CA SER A 565 45.48 15.81 -3.81
C SER A 565 46.88 16.39 -3.58
N SER A 566 47.22 17.53 -4.19
CA SER A 566 48.53 18.18 -3.97
C SER A 566 48.71 18.66 -2.52
N VAL A 567 47.64 19.19 -1.90
CA VAL A 567 47.67 19.62 -0.50
C VAL A 567 47.81 18.42 0.43
N THR A 568 47.14 17.30 0.16
CA THR A 568 47.31 16.06 0.94
C THR A 568 48.76 15.58 0.93
N LEU A 569 49.39 15.54 -0.25
CA LEU A 569 50.78 15.09 -0.39
C LEU A 569 51.74 16.01 0.37
N GLU A 570 51.55 17.32 0.26
CA GLU A 570 52.41 18.29 0.95
C GLU A 570 52.27 18.25 2.47
N LEU A 571 51.04 18.14 2.99
CA LEU A 571 50.81 17.99 4.43
C LEU A 571 51.32 16.65 4.95
N PHE A 572 51.18 15.58 4.17
CA PHE A 572 51.74 14.28 4.50
C PHE A 572 53.28 14.31 4.54
N GLU A 573 53.93 14.96 3.57
CA GLU A 573 55.38 15.15 3.55
C GLU A 573 55.84 15.93 4.78
N LYS A 574 55.19 17.06 5.11
CA LYS A 574 55.51 17.85 6.31
C LYS A 574 55.41 17.02 7.59
N GLN A 575 54.34 16.24 7.73
CA GLN A 575 54.15 15.37 8.88
C GLN A 575 55.15 14.20 8.95
N THR A 576 55.57 13.67 7.80
CA THR A 576 56.46 12.49 7.74
C THR A 576 57.94 12.87 7.84
N PHE A 577 58.34 14.04 7.34
CA PHE A 577 59.74 14.51 7.35
C PHE A 577 60.12 15.32 8.59
N MET A 578 59.17 15.72 9.44
CA MET A 578 59.41 16.35 10.75
C MET A 578 59.36 15.36 11.94
N GLY A 579 59.28 14.05 11.67
CA GLY A 579 59.38 12.98 12.67
C GLY A 579 60.81 12.52 12.95
#